data_AF-A0A538LQD8-F1
#
_entry.id   AF-A0A538LQD8-F1
#
_cell.length_a   1.000
_cell.length_b   1.000
_cell.length_c   1.000
_cell.angle_alpha   90.00
_cell.angle_beta   90.00
_cell.angle_gamma   90.00
#
_symmetry.space_group_name_H-M   'P 1'
#
loop_
_entity.id
_entity.type
_entity.pdbx_description
1 polymer ?
#
loop_
_entity_poly.entity_id
_entity_poly.type
_entity_poly.pdbx_seq_one_letter_code
_entity_poly.pdbx_strand_id
1 'polypeptide(L)' 'MARIIVISDCADQPRRPAVAAETAVLLDERVEPVHLCDSHAARQLIQRLAWAVSDAEDVQRDRAERPRAGVAAAA' A
#
# COMPACT_ATOMS: atom_id res chain seq x y z
N MET A 1 15.39 13.26 -10.14
CA MET A 1 15.47 11.93 -9.52
C MET A 1 14.07 11.34 -9.50
N ALA A 2 13.86 10.19 -10.14
CA ALA A 2 12.56 9.56 -10.19
C ALA A 2 12.33 8.72 -8.92
N ARG A 3 11.09 8.65 -8.45
CA ARG A 3 10.69 7.83 -7.29
C ARG A 3 9.42 7.07 -7.62
N ILE A 4 9.33 5.86 -7.12
CA ILE A 4 8.11 5.05 -7.15
C ILE A 4 7.61 4.99 -5.71
N ILE A 5 6.39 5.47 -5.49
CA ILE A 5 5.72 5.42 -4.19
C ILE A 5 4.48 4.56 -4.36
N VAL A 6 4.39 3.49 -3.57
CA VAL A 6 3.18 2.67 -3.47
C VAL A 6 2.53 2.99 -2.14
N ILE A 7 1.27 3.40 -2.23
CA ILE A 7 0.41 3.71 -1.09
C ILE A 7 -0.82 2.84 -1.14
N SER A 8 -1.29 2.40 0.02
CA SER A 8 -2.63 1.84 0.13
C SER A 8 -3.64 2.99 0.30
N ASP A 9 -4.61 3.09 -0.61
CA ASP A 9 -5.75 3.96 -0.40
C ASP A 9 -6.66 3.33 0.67
N CYS A 10 -6.44 3.76 1.90
CA CYS A 10 -7.25 3.37 3.05
C CYS A 10 -8.33 4.42 3.39
N ALA A 11 -8.46 5.49 2.58
CA ALA A 11 -9.20 6.69 2.95
C ALA A 11 -10.68 6.66 2.56
N ASP A 12 -11.15 5.67 1.80
CA ASP A 12 -12.54 5.57 1.32
C ASP A 12 -13.53 5.06 2.40
N GLN A 13 -13.49 5.65 3.60
CA GLN A 13 -14.51 5.45 4.63
C GLN A 13 -15.19 6.79 4.98
N PRO A 14 -16.40 7.06 4.44
CA PRO A 14 -17.07 8.36 4.57
C PRO A 14 -17.69 8.63 5.96
N ARG A 15 -17.06 8.21 7.07
CA ARG A 15 -17.72 8.27 8.38
C ARG A 15 -16.88 8.46 9.66
N ARG A 16 -15.67 9.02 9.61
CA ARG A 16 -14.98 9.45 10.86
C ARG A 16 -14.16 10.73 10.69
N PRO A 17 -14.04 11.57 11.74
CA PRO A 17 -13.26 12.79 11.66
C PRO A 17 -11.79 12.44 11.45
N ALA A 18 -11.18 13.17 10.53
CA ALA A 18 -9.82 13.01 10.04
C ALA A 18 -8.78 13.25 11.14
N VAL A 19 -8.54 12.25 11.99
CA VAL A 19 -7.25 12.11 12.65
C VAL A 19 -6.44 11.22 11.72
N ALA A 20 -5.71 11.87 10.81
CA ALA A 20 -4.78 11.30 9.82
C ALA A 20 -4.98 9.79 9.60
N ALA A 21 -5.84 9.41 8.66
CA ALA A 21 -5.71 8.08 8.07
C ALA A 21 -4.31 8.04 7.45
N GLU A 22 -3.33 7.53 8.20
CA GLU A 22 -1.95 7.42 7.77
C GLU A 22 -1.99 6.58 6.50
N THR A 23 -1.84 7.25 5.35
CA THR A 23 -1.63 6.58 4.07
C THR A 23 -0.39 5.72 4.24
N ALA A 24 -0.60 4.40 4.37
CA ALA A 24 0.49 3.47 4.58
C ALA A 24 1.36 3.44 3.33
N VAL A 25 2.58 3.96 3.44
CA VAL A 25 3.59 3.88 2.39
C VAL A 25 4.19 2.49 2.42
N LEU A 26 3.88 1.70 1.41
CA LEU A 26 4.36 0.31 1.29
C LEU A 26 5.68 0.22 0.52
N LEU A 27 5.92 1.19 -0.37
CA LEU A 27 7.19 1.32 -1.08
C LEU A 27 7.51 2.80 -1.28
N ASP A 28 8.78 3.14 -1.05
CA ASP A 28 9.37 4.44 -1.40
C ASP A 28 10.76 4.18 -1.99
N GLU A 29 10.77 3.85 -3.29
CA GLU A 29 11.98 3.44 -4.00
C GLU A 29 12.47 4.58 -4.91
N ARG A 30 13.76 4.91 -4.82
CA ARG A 30 14.41 5.81 -5.78
C ARG A 30 14.79 5.04 -7.04
N VAL A 31 14.45 5.60 -8.19
CA VAL A 31 14.81 5.00 -9.49
C VAL A 31 16.06 5.70 -10.03
N GLU A 32 17.13 4.91 -10.14
CA GLU A 32 18.43 5.33 -10.66
C GLU A 32 18.77 4.52 -11.93
N PRO A 33 19.66 5.02 -12.81
CA PRO A 33 20.04 4.29 -14.03
C PRO A 33 20.56 2.86 -13.77
N VAL A 34 21.17 2.63 -12.60
CA VAL A 34 21.62 1.30 -12.17
C VAL A 34 20.47 0.30 -12.00
N HIS A 35 19.25 0.76 -11.77
CA HIS A 35 18.07 -0.14 -11.72
C HIS A 35 17.59 -0.57 -13.11
N LEU A 36 18.09 0.07 -14.18
CA LEU A 36 17.69 -0.17 -15.57
C LEU A 36 18.87 -0.62 -16.45
N CYS A 37 20.06 -0.81 -15.88
CA CYS A 37 21.28 -1.08 -16.65
C CYS A 37 21.30 -2.47 -17.30
N ASP A 38 20.58 -3.43 -16.73
CA ASP A 38 20.47 -4.78 -17.25
C ASP A 38 19.15 -5.44 -16.83
N SER A 39 18.85 -6.59 -17.44
CA SER A 39 17.61 -7.33 -17.19
C SER A 39 17.48 -7.84 -15.76
N HIS A 40 18.60 -8.14 -15.08
CA HIS A 40 18.58 -8.61 -13.71
C HIS A 40 18.25 -7.46 -12.74
N ALA A 41 18.90 -6.31 -12.91
CA ALA A 41 18.62 -5.10 -12.14
C ALA A 41 17.17 -4.64 -12.33
N ALA A 42 16.68 -4.61 -13.57
CA ALA A 42 15.30 -4.26 -13.89
C ALA A 42 14.30 -5.25 -13.25
N ARG A 43 14.60 -6.55 -13.29
CA ARG A 43 13.76 -7.57 -12.65
C ARG A 43 13.70 -7.38 -11.14
N GLN A 44 14.80 -7.03 -10.47
CA GLN A 44 14.78 -6.77 -9.03
C GLN A 44 13.88 -5.58 -8.67
N LEU A 45 13.92 -4.50 -9.46
CA LEU A 45 13.04 -3.35 -9.28
C LEU A 45 11.56 -3.76 -9.44
N ILE A 46 11.25 -4.51 -10.50
CA ILE A 46 9.90 -5.03 -10.76
C ILE A 46 9.44 -5.95 -9.62
N GLN A 47 10.32 -6.77 -9.04
CA GLN A 47 9.98 -7.64 -7.93
C GLN A 47 9.57 -6.86 -6.67
N ARG A 48 10.33 -5.81 -6.31
CA ARG A 48 9.96 -4.95 -5.17
C ARG A 48 8.61 -4.27 -5.40
N LEU A 49 8.38 -3.78 -6.62
CA LEU A 49 7.11 -3.19 -7.00
C LEU A 49 5.96 -4.20 -6.91
N ALA A 50 6.15 -5.43 -7.42
CA ALA A 50 5.13 -6.47 -7.39
C ALA A 50 4.74 -6.83 -5.94
N TRP A 51 5.71 -6.98 -5.03
CA TRP A 51 5.43 -7.21 -3.62
C TRP A 51 4.65 -6.05 -3.00
N ALA A 52 5.07 -4.81 -3.20
CA ALA A 52 4.38 -3.66 -2.64
C ALA A 52 2.93 -3.52 -3.15
N VAL A 53 2.66 -3.91 -4.40
CA VAL A 53 1.31 -3.93 -4.96
C VAL A 53 0.47 -5.04 -4.33
N SER A 54 1.00 -6.27 -4.23
CA SER A 54 0.29 -7.37 -3.57
C SER A 54 0.00 -7.06 -2.10
N ASP A 55 0.95 -6.48 -1.38
CA ASP A 55 0.76 -6.03 0.00
C ASP A 55 -0.34 -4.96 0.08
N ALA A 56 -0.43 -4.05 -0.91
CA ALA A 56 -1.49 -3.05 -0.96
C ALA A 56 -2.87 -3.66 -1.13
N GLU A 57 -2.99 -4.71 -1.94
CA GLU A 57 -4.23 -5.46 -2.15
C GLU A 57 -4.62 -6.24 -0.90
N ASP A 58 -3.66 -6.88 -0.22
CA ASP A 58 -3.91 -7.64 0.99
C ASP A 58 -4.34 -6.74 2.16
N VAL A 59 -3.73 -5.56 2.32
CA VAL A 59 -4.17 -4.55 3.31
C VAL A 59 -5.62 -4.11 3.07
N GLN A 60 -6.02 -3.96 1.80
CA GLN A 60 -7.40 -3.63 1.44
C GLN A 60 -8.36 -4.80 1.75
N ARG A 61 -7.97 -6.03 1.42
CA ARG A 61 -8.75 -7.24 1.67
C ARG A 61 -8.97 -7.50 3.16
N ASP A 62 -7.90 -7.49 3.95
CA ASP A 62 -7.94 -7.70 5.40
C ASP A 62 -8.90 -6.72 6.09
N ARG A 63 -8.96 -5.46 5.64
CA ARG A 63 -9.91 -4.48 6.19
C ARG A 63 -11.35 -4.65 5.71
N ALA A 64 -11.57 -5.12 4.48
CA ALA A 64 -12.90 -5.42 3.98
C ALA A 64 -13.50 -6.65 4.71
N GLU A 65 -12.66 -7.64 5.03
CA GLU A 65 -13.04 -8.87 5.71
C GLU A 65 -13.16 -8.71 7.21
N ARG A 66 -12.47 -7.72 7.82
CA ARG A 66 -12.63 -7.39 9.23
C ARG A 66 -14.09 -6.97 9.49
N PRO A 67 -14.89 -7.78 10.20
CA PRO A 67 -16.28 -7.42 10.47
C PRO A 67 -16.29 -6.11 11.27
N ARG A 68 -17.32 -5.28 11.06
CA ARG A 68 -17.62 -4.13 11.94
C ARG A 68 -18.00 -4.65 13.34
N ALA A 69 -17.05 -5.21 14.08
CA ALA A 69 -17.20 -5.73 15.43
C ALA A 69 -17.21 -4.57 16.46
N GLY A 70 -18.06 -3.57 16.22
CA GLY A 70 -18.15 -2.37 17.04
C GLY A 70 -19.54 -1.78 17.17
N VAL A 71 -20.60 -2.43 16.66
CA VAL A 71 -21.98 -1.94 16.83
C VAL A 71 -22.99 -3.09 16.93
N ALA A 72 -22.88 -3.96 17.95
CA ALA A 72 -23.99 -4.85 18.37
C ALA A 72 -23.64 -5.62 19.67
N ALA A 73 -23.50 -4.91 20.81
CA ALA A 73 -23.53 -5.54 22.13
C ALA A 73 -23.79 -4.48 23.22
N ALA A 74 -24.93 -3.81 23.14
CA ALA A 74 -25.50 -3.02 24.25
C ALA A 74 -27.00 -2.88 24.01
N ALA A 75 -27.75 -3.94 24.32
CA ALA A 75 -29.19 -3.93 24.50
C ALA A 75 -29.52 -4.78 25.72
#